data_AF-A0A0V0H8T7-F1
#
_entry.id   AF-A0A0V0H8T7-F1
#
_cell.length_a   1.000
_cell.length_b   1.000
_cell.length_c   1.000
_cell.angle_alpha   90.00
_cell.angle_beta   90.00
_cell.angle_gamma   90.00
#
_symmetry.space_group_name_H-M   'P 1'
#
loop_
_entity.id
_entity.type
_entity.pdbx_description
1 polymer ?
#
loop_
_entity_poly.entity_id
_entity_poly.type
_entity_poly.pdbx_seq_one_letter_code
_entity_poly.pdbx_strand_id
1 'polypeptide(L)'
;MHCKTAANLWNMFFCILGISWVMPRTSFDMLQSWEGVGRRGSQEDWWRSIPASVWWTLWKERNERSHDGKASSRQMIKMKSIGFLYFLV
;
A
#
# COMPACT_ATOMS: atom_id res chain seq x y z
N MET A 1 -8.74 -4.47 2.54
CA MET A 1 -7.87 -5.47 3.21
C MET A 1 -8.13 -6.91 2.76
N HIS A 2 -9.37 -7.27 2.44
CA HIS A 2 -9.76 -8.68 2.29
C HIS A 2 -9.40 -9.36 0.95
N CYS A 3 -8.85 -8.64 -0.03
CA CYS A 3 -8.41 -9.27 -1.27
C CYS A 3 -6.93 -9.64 -1.19
N LYS A 4 -6.56 -10.78 -1.80
CA LYS A 4 -5.19 -11.30 -1.82
C LYS A 4 -4.18 -10.29 -2.37
N THR A 5 -4.58 -9.48 -3.36
CA THR A 5 -3.73 -8.43 -3.93
C THR A 5 -3.41 -7.35 -2.92
N ALA A 6 -4.40 -6.84 -2.18
CA ALA A 6 -4.18 -5.83 -1.15
C ALA A 6 -3.30 -6.37 -0.03
N ALA A 7 -3.55 -7.58 0.45
CA ALA A 7 -2.73 -8.21 1.48
C ALA A 7 -1.26 -8.37 1.04
N ASN A 8 -1.02 -8.82 -0.19
CA ASN A 8 0.32 -8.95 -0.75
C ASN A 8 1.05 -7.60 -0.91
N LEU A 9 0.33 -6.53 -1.22
CA LEU A 9 0.90 -5.19 -1.39
C LEU A 9 1.30 -4.59 -0.06
N TRP A 10 0.41 -4.67 0.93
CA TRP A 10 0.68 -4.25 2.30
C TRP A 10 1.83 -5.03 2.93
N ASN A 11 1.83 -6.36 2.79
CA ASN A 11 2.93 -7.20 3.31
C ASN A 11 4.29 -6.81 2.71
N MET A 12 4.34 -6.41 1.44
CA MET A 12 5.58 -5.91 0.85
C MET A 12 6.09 -4.66 1.59
N PHE A 13 5.22 -3.68 1.87
CA PHE A 13 5.60 -2.49 2.62
C PHE A 13 5.95 -2.79 4.07
N PHE A 14 5.26 -3.72 4.73
CA PHE A 14 5.64 -4.14 6.08
C PHE A 14 7.02 -4.78 6.10
N CYS A 15 7.35 -5.60 5.10
CA CYS A 15 8.70 -6.16 4.94
C CYS A 15 9.75 -5.07 4.69
N ILE A 16 9.45 -4.06 3.85
CA ILE A 16 10.36 -2.93 3.60
C ILE A 16 10.62 -2.14 4.90
N LEU A 17 9.58 -1.92 5.70
CA LEU A 17 9.67 -1.22 6.98
C LEU A 17 10.23 -2.08 8.13
N GLY A 18 10.40 -3.39 7.92
CA GLY A 18 10.83 -4.31 8.98
C GLY A 18 9.86 -4.40 10.16
N ILE A 19 8.56 -4.21 9.92
CA ILE A 19 7.53 -4.24 10.97
C ILE A 19 6.68 -5.52 10.89
N SER A 20 6.35 -6.07 12.06
CA SER A 20 5.29 -7.07 12.17
C SER A 20 3.95 -6.35 12.25
N TRP A 21 2.99 -6.78 11.43
CA TRP A 21 1.69 -6.11 11.31
C TRP A 21 0.54 -7.10 11.39
N VAL A 22 -0.46 -6.78 12.20
CA VAL A 22 -1.73 -7.51 12.26
C VAL A 22 -2.73 -6.77 11.40
N MET A 23 -3.28 -7.46 10.40
CA MET A 23 -4.13 -6.83 9.40
C MET A 23 -5.47 -6.37 9.99
N PRO A 24 -5.78 -5.07 10.02
CA PRO A 24 -7.05 -4.58 10.54
C PRO A 24 -8.22 -4.97 9.65
N ARG A 25 -9.43 -4.97 10.24
CA ARG A 25 -10.65 -5.35 9.53
C ARG A 25 -11.01 -4.31 8.48
N THR A 26 -10.96 -3.02 8.82
CA THR A 26 -11.38 -1.95 7.91
C THR A 26 -10.21 -1.11 7.42
N SER A 27 -10.41 -0.39 6.30
CA SER A 27 -9.44 0.60 5.84
C SER A 27 -9.29 1.76 6.84
N PHE A 28 -10.35 2.08 7.58
CA PHE A 28 -10.32 3.11 8.62
C PHE A 28 -9.44 2.68 9.80
N ASP A 29 -9.64 1.46 10.31
CA ASP A 29 -8.80 0.92 11.39
C ASP A 29 -7.32 0.84 10.96
N MET A 30 -7.08 0.56 9.67
CA MET A 30 -5.75 0.58 9.07
C MET A 30 -5.12 1.97 9.12
N LEU A 31 -5.84 3.01 8.68
CA LEU A 31 -5.37 4.40 8.77
C LEU A 31 -5.07 4.81 10.21
N GLN A 32 -6.00 4.53 11.12
CA GLN A 32 -5.87 4.89 12.53
C GLN A 32 -4.65 4.21 13.17
N SER A 33 -4.41 2.94 12.84
CA SER A 33 -3.24 2.20 13.33
C SER A 33 -1.95 2.68 12.68
N TRP A 34 -2.00 3.14 11.43
CA TRP A 34 -0.84 3.58 10.65
C TRP A 34 -0.19 4.82 11.23
N GLU A 35 -0.97 5.78 11.74
CA GLU A 35 -0.43 6.98 12.43
C GLU A 35 0.50 6.61 13.61
N GLY A 36 0.31 5.43 14.22
CA GLY A 36 1.18 4.91 15.28
C GLY A 36 2.56 4.42 14.82
N VAL A 37 2.75 4.15 13.51
CA VAL A 37 4.01 3.62 12.94
C VAL A 37 5.14 4.66 13.00
N GLY A 38 4.79 5.94 12.89
CA GLY A 38 5.72 7.08 12.80
C GLY A 38 6.57 7.38 14.02
N ARG A 39 6.34 6.72 15.15
CA ARG A 39 7.11 6.96 16.38
C ARG A 39 8.50 6.29 16.38
N ARG A 40 8.94 5.73 15.25
CA ARG A 40 10.18 4.93 15.11
C ARG A 40 11.43 5.68 14.62
N GLY A 41 11.40 7.00 14.50
CA GLY A 41 12.63 7.80 14.55
C GLY A 41 13.41 8.00 13.24
N SER A 42 12.78 7.93 12.07
CA SER A 42 13.35 8.52 10.85
C SER A 42 13.01 10.01 10.78
N GLN A 43 13.97 10.86 10.38
CA GLN A 43 13.69 12.29 10.10
C GLN A 43 12.77 12.48 8.87
N GLU A 44 12.66 11.45 8.02
CA GLU A 44 11.83 11.47 6.83
C GLU A 44 10.50 10.76 7.05
N ASP A 45 9.42 11.45 6.70
CA ASP A 45 8.01 11.04 6.86
C ASP A 45 7.45 10.27 5.64
N TRP A 46 8.32 9.78 4.74
CA TRP A 46 7.91 9.12 3.49
C TRP A 46 6.97 7.92 3.72
N TRP A 47 7.10 7.24 4.87
CA TRP A 47 6.25 6.13 5.27
C TRP A 47 4.77 6.54 5.43
N ARG A 48 4.49 7.83 5.67
CA ARG A 48 3.12 8.38 5.73
C ARG A 48 2.40 8.32 4.39
N SER A 49 3.15 8.28 3.28
CA SER A 49 2.61 8.18 1.92
C SER A 49 2.29 6.75 1.48
N ILE A 50 2.73 5.72 2.23
CA ILE A 50 2.48 4.31 1.88
C ILE A 50 0.99 3.98 1.75
N PRO A 51 0.10 4.36 2.70
CA PRO A 51 -1.33 4.04 2.58
C PRO A 51 -1.95 4.64 1.32
N ALA A 52 -1.62 5.90 1.02
CA ALA A 52 -2.05 6.58 -0.20
C ALA A 52 -1.56 5.81 -1.45
N SER A 53 -0.30 5.38 -1.44
CA SER A 53 0.25 4.61 -2.55
C SER A 53 -0.45 3.27 -2.78
N VAL A 54 -0.69 2.52 -1.71
CA VAL A 54 -1.39 1.24 -1.75
C VAL A 54 -2.80 1.40 -2.30
N TRP A 55 -3.60 2.32 -1.74
CA TRP A 55 -4.98 2.48 -2.18
C TRP A 55 -5.09 3.02 -3.59
N TRP A 56 -4.25 3.98 -3.96
CA TRP A 56 -4.24 4.51 -5.32
C TRP A 56 -3.95 3.41 -6.34
N THR A 57 -2.92 2.60 -6.07
CA THR A 57 -2.54 1.48 -6.94
C THR A 57 -3.67 0.47 -7.08
N LEU A 58 -4.34 0.11 -5.97
CA LEU A 58 -5.46 -0.83 -5.99
C LEU A 58 -6.68 -0.28 -6.72
N TRP A 59 -7.00 1.00 -6.51
CA TRP A 59 -8.09 1.70 -7.20
C TRP A 59 -7.83 1.73 -8.70
N LYS A 60 -6.62 2.12 -9.11
CA LYS A 60 -6.22 2.18 -10.51
C LYS A 60 -6.28 0.80 -11.18
N GLU A 61 -5.72 -0.22 -10.52
CA GLU A 61 -5.75 -1.59 -11.03
C GLU A 61 -7.19 -2.13 -11.18
N ARG A 62 -8.08 -1.81 -10.23
CA ARG A 62 -9.50 -2.18 -10.33
C ARG A 62 -10.17 -1.51 -11.53
N ASN A 63 -9.89 -0.23 -11.75
CA ASN A 63 -10.50 0.53 -12.83
C ASN A 63 -9.97 0.08 -14.20
N GLU A 64 -8.66 -0.12 -14.34
CA GLU A 64 -8.03 -0.64 -15.56
C GLU A 64 -8.60 -2.01 -15.95
N ARG A 65 -8.84 -2.90 -14.97
CA ARG A 65 -9.47 -4.20 -15.23
C ARG A 65 -10.92 -4.09 -15.67
N SER A 66 -11.67 -3.17 -15.07
CA SER A 66 -13.12 -3.07 -15.28
C SER A 66 -13.48 -2.30 -16.55
N HIS A 67 -12.70 -1.29 -16.92
CA HIS A 67 -13.03 -0.38 -18.03
C HIS A 67 -12.11 -0.55 -19.25
N ASP A 68 -10.85 -0.94 -19.04
CA ASP A 68 -9.87 -1.04 -20.13
C ASP A 68 -9.53 -2.49 -20.50
N GLY A 69 -10.05 -3.48 -19.77
CA GLY A 69 -9.69 -4.90 -19.92
C GLY A 69 -8.23 -5.21 -19.62
N LYS A 70 -7.49 -4.29 -18.98
CA LYS A 70 -6.06 -4.43 -18.68
C LYS A 70 -5.88 -5.04 -17.29
N ALA A 71 -5.14 -6.13 -17.20
CA ALA A 71 -4.81 -6.77 -15.93
C ALA A 71 -3.29 -6.85 -15.74
N SER A 72 -2.79 -6.21 -14.69
CA SER A 72 -1.37 -6.25 -14.35
C SER A 72 -1.01 -7.55 -13.64
N SER A 73 0.21 -8.02 -13.83
CA SER A 73 0.78 -9.12 -13.02
C SER A 73 0.97 -8.66 -11.57
N ARG A 74 1.08 -9.62 -10.63
CA ARG A 74 1.34 -9.31 -9.21
C ARG A 74 2.62 -8.49 -9.01
N GLN A 75 3.66 -8.75 -9.79
CA GLN A 75 4.93 -8.01 -9.75
C GLN A 75 4.76 -6.58 -10.28
N MET A 76 4.02 -6.41 -11.38
CA MET A 76 3.75 -5.11 -11.95
C MET A 76 2.94 -4.22 -10.99
N ILE A 77 1.96 -4.79 -10.27
CA ILE A 77 1.19 -4.05 -9.25
C ILE A 77 2.11 -3.53 -8.13
N LYS A 78 3.03 -4.37 -7.66
CA LYS A 78 4.04 -3.98 -6.67
C LYS A 78 4.94 -2.85 -7.18
N MET A 79 5.45 -2.98 -8.40
CA MET A 79 6.25 -1.93 -9.04
C MET A 79 5.47 -0.62 -9.18
N LYS A 80 4.21 -0.67 -9.63
CA LYS A 80 3.34 0.51 -9.73
C LYS A 80 3.19 1.22 -8.38
N SER A 81 3.01 0.47 -7.28
CA SER A 81 2.93 1.06 -5.94
C SER A 81 4.25 1.67 -5.45
N ILE A 82 5.38 1.03 -5.74
CA ILE A 82 6.69 1.60 -5.36
C ILE A 82 6.95 2.87 -6.17
N GLY A 83 6.74 2.83 -7.49
CA GLY A 83 6.91 3.99 -8.36
C GLY A 83 6.00 5.16 -7.97
N PHE A 84 4.75 4.88 -7.61
CA PHE A 84 3.84 5.93 -7.14
C PHE A 84 4.20 6.43 -5.74
N LEU A 85 4.77 5.59 -4.86
CA LEU A 85 5.30 6.07 -3.58
C LEU A 85 6.45 7.06 -3.79
N TYR A 86 7.39 6.76 -4.69
CA TYR A 86 8.47 7.70 -5.05
C TYR A 86 7.97 9.02 -5.66
N PHE A 87 6.78 9.04 -6.25
CA PHE A 87 6.16 10.27 -6.73
C PHE A 87 5.53 11.10 -5.60
N LEU A 88 5.16 10.47 -4.47
CA LEU A 88 4.52 11.11 -3.33
C LEU A 88 5.51 11.65 -2.27
N VAL A 89 6.80 11.44 -2.47
CA VAL A 89 7.90 11.77 -1.55
C VAL A 89 8.84 12.73 -2.25
#